data_AF-I2GFP9-F1
#
_entry.id   AF-I2GFP9-F1
#
_cell.length_a   1.000
_cell.length_b   1.000
_cell.length_c   1.000
_cell.angle_alpha   90.00
_cell.angle_beta   90.00
_cell.angle_gamma   90.00
#
_symmetry.space_group_name_H-M   'P 1'
#
loop_
_entity.id
_entity.type
_entity.pdbx_description
1 polymer ?
#
loop_
_entity_poly.entity_id
_entity_poly.type
_entity_poly.pdbx_seq_one_letter_code
_entity_poly.pdbx_strand_id
1 'polypeptide(L)'
;MKGKHVTGFSAAEEAGYAKDDVPFELEDLLKERGAGYSAVDPWQPHSITDGRLVTGQNPASAQGVAEKVIAILDSVDALQPAKA
;
A
#
# COMPACT_ATOMS: atom_id res chain seq x y z
N MET A 1 -10.88 0.31 6.31
CA MET A 1 -10.05 1.28 5.59
C MET A 1 -10.73 2.63 5.38
N LYS A 2 -11.88 2.91 6.04
CA LYS A 2 -12.62 4.15 5.84
C LYS A 2 -11.74 5.38 6.08
N GLY A 3 -11.64 6.24 5.07
CA GLY A 3 -10.86 7.47 5.12
C GLY A 3 -9.33 7.28 5.05
N LYS A 4 -8.85 6.08 4.69
CA LYS A 4 -7.42 5.81 4.46
C LYS A 4 -7.10 5.78 2.98
N HIS A 5 -5.99 6.40 2.61
CA HIS A 5 -5.40 6.27 1.30
C HIS A 5 -4.56 4.99 1.26
N VAL A 6 -4.85 4.13 0.29
CA VAL A 6 -4.17 2.84 0.13
C VAL A 6 -3.88 2.56 -1.33
N THR A 7 -2.91 1.68 -1.56
CA THR A 7 -2.74 0.96 -2.82
C THR A 7 -2.67 -0.54 -2.53
N GLY A 8 -2.66 -1.34 -3.59
CA GLY A 8 -2.70 -2.80 -3.56
C GLY A 8 -2.89 -3.32 -4.98
N PHE A 9 -2.82 -4.63 -5.19
CA PHE A 9 -2.93 -5.22 -6.52
C PHE A 9 -4.19 -4.72 -7.22
N SER A 10 -4.04 -4.20 -8.43
CA SER A 10 -5.13 -3.54 -9.15
C SER A 10 -6.05 -4.54 -9.83
N ALA A 11 -7.29 -4.14 -10.08
CA ALA A 11 -8.22 -4.95 -10.88
C ALA A 11 -7.66 -5.24 -12.29
N ALA A 12 -6.86 -4.32 -12.84
CA ALA A 12 -6.19 -4.50 -14.12
C ALA A 12 -5.11 -5.59 -14.08
N GLU A 13 -4.33 -5.66 -13.00
CA GLU A 13 -3.36 -6.74 -12.78
C GLU A 13 -4.07 -8.07 -12.52
N GLU A 14 -5.13 -8.06 -11.70
CA GLU A 14 -5.91 -9.25 -11.34
C GLU A 14 -6.59 -9.89 -12.55
N ALA A 15 -7.20 -9.08 -13.42
CA ALA A 15 -7.82 -9.54 -14.67
C ALA A 15 -6.86 -10.26 -15.63
N GLY A 16 -5.56 -9.93 -15.58
CA GLY A 16 -4.53 -10.54 -16.42
C GLY A 16 -3.74 -11.68 -15.76
N TYR A 17 -4.01 -11.98 -14.49
CA TYR A 17 -3.14 -12.85 -13.70
C TYR A 17 -3.87 -13.87 -12.82
N ALA A 18 -4.85 -13.45 -12.02
CA ALA A 18 -5.35 -14.27 -10.90
C ALA A 18 -6.85 -14.11 -10.61
N LYS A 19 -7.62 -13.48 -11.50
CA LYS A 19 -9.06 -13.20 -11.30
C LYS A 19 -9.87 -14.41 -10.86
N ASP A 20 -9.61 -15.58 -11.45
CA ASP A 20 -10.35 -16.80 -11.14
C ASP A 20 -9.86 -17.51 -9.86
N ASP A 21 -8.69 -17.10 -9.33
CA ASP A 21 -8.07 -17.68 -8.14
C ASP A 21 -8.47 -16.94 -6.84
N VAL A 22 -9.09 -15.78 -6.95
CA VAL A 22 -9.44 -14.91 -5.81
C VAL A 22 -10.95 -14.86 -5.57
N PRO A 23 -11.39 -14.79 -4.30
CA PRO A 23 -12.82 -14.75 -3.97
C PRO A 23 -13.45 -13.37 -4.13
N PHE A 24 -12.66 -12.33 -4.42
CA PHE A 24 -13.11 -10.95 -4.62
C PHE A 24 -12.00 -10.14 -5.30
N GLU A 25 -12.38 -9.05 -5.98
CA GLU A 25 -11.42 -8.06 -6.48
C GLU A 25 -10.98 -7.14 -5.35
N LEU A 26 -9.67 -7.07 -5.09
CA LEU A 26 -9.14 -6.32 -3.95
C LEU A 26 -9.45 -4.82 -4.05
N GLU A 27 -9.21 -4.24 -5.23
CA GLU A 27 -9.40 -2.81 -5.50
C GLU A 27 -10.83 -2.36 -5.22
N ASP A 28 -11.82 -3.09 -5.75
CA ASP A 28 -13.23 -2.76 -5.58
C ASP A 28 -13.64 -2.87 -4.12
N LEU A 29 -13.21 -3.93 -3.43
CA LEU A 29 -13.54 -4.13 -2.03
C LEU A 29 -12.90 -3.09 -1.09
N LEU A 30 -11.71 -2.58 -1.45
CA LEU A 30 -11.09 -1.46 -0.74
C LEU A 30 -11.90 -0.16 -0.92
N LYS A 31 -12.31 0.15 -2.15
CA LYS A 31 -13.15 1.32 -2.45
C LYS A 31 -14.51 1.24 -1.76
N GLU A 32 -15.19 0.09 -1.81
CA GLU A 32 -16.47 -0.15 -1.14
C GLU A 32 -16.37 0.11 0.38
N ARG A 33 -15.25 -0.29 1.00
CA ARG A 33 -14.97 -0.05 2.43
C ARG A 33 -14.51 1.38 2.74
N GLY A 34 -14.65 2.30 1.78
CA GLY A 34 -14.39 3.73 1.92
C GLY A 34 -12.92 4.11 1.92
N ALA A 35 -12.05 3.32 1.30
CA ALA A 35 -10.64 3.66 1.12
C ALA A 35 -10.45 4.58 -0.11
N GLY A 36 -9.52 5.52 -0.01
CA GLY A 36 -9.01 6.26 -1.16
C GLY A 36 -7.97 5.43 -1.89
N TYR A 37 -8.41 4.52 -2.77
CA TYR A 37 -7.53 3.65 -3.55
C TYR A 37 -6.80 4.42 -4.65
N SER A 38 -5.53 4.10 -4.89
CA SER A 38 -4.76 4.58 -6.04
C SER A 38 -3.90 3.46 -6.64
N ALA A 39 -3.72 3.50 -7.96
CA ALA A 39 -2.85 2.60 -8.70
C ALA A 39 -2.11 3.36 -9.82
N VAL A 40 -1.00 2.78 -10.25
CA VAL A 40 -0.30 3.12 -11.50
C VAL A 40 -0.43 1.94 -12.48
N ASP A 41 0.21 2.06 -13.65
CA ASP A 41 0.23 1.01 -14.65
C ASP A 41 0.62 -0.36 -14.06
N PRO A 42 0.00 -1.46 -14.52
CA PRO A 42 0.29 -2.82 -14.04
C PRO A 42 1.78 -3.13 -13.96
N TRP A 43 2.18 -3.77 -12.87
CA TRP A 43 3.56 -4.21 -12.61
C TRP A 43 4.60 -3.10 -12.47
N GLN A 44 4.19 -1.82 -12.48
CA GLN A 44 5.07 -0.71 -12.12
C GLN A 44 5.13 -0.50 -10.60
N PRO A 45 6.26 -0.02 -10.06
CA PRO A 45 6.40 0.23 -8.63
C PRO A 45 5.50 1.39 -8.19
N HIS A 46 4.66 1.14 -7.18
CA HIS A 46 3.83 2.15 -6.53
C HIS A 46 3.60 1.81 -5.06
N SER A 47 3.99 2.72 -4.18
CA SER A 47 3.82 2.56 -2.74
C SER A 47 3.54 3.92 -2.12
N ILE A 48 2.66 3.95 -1.13
CA ILE A 48 2.22 5.19 -0.47
C ILE A 48 2.23 5.04 1.05
N THR A 49 2.26 6.19 1.73
CA THR A 49 2.15 6.30 3.18
C THR A 49 0.93 7.13 3.54
N ASP A 50 0.08 6.62 4.43
CA ASP A 50 -0.98 7.36 5.13
C ASP A 50 -0.74 7.27 6.64
N GLY A 51 -0.08 8.30 7.19
CA GLY A 51 0.37 8.30 8.59
C GLY A 51 1.34 7.15 8.88
N ARG A 52 0.87 6.14 9.61
CA ARG A 52 1.64 4.92 9.96
C ARG A 52 1.29 3.70 9.10
N LEU A 53 0.43 3.85 8.11
CA LEU A 53 0.06 2.79 7.18
C LEU A 53 0.86 2.94 5.89
N VAL A 54 1.66 1.92 5.55
CA VAL A 54 2.36 1.83 4.27
C VAL A 54 1.70 0.72 3.45
N THR A 55 1.43 0.99 2.17
CA THR A 55 0.87 0.00 1.24
C THR A 55 1.65 0.05 -0.08
N GLY A 56 1.69 -1.09 -0.80
CA GLY A 56 2.35 -1.24 -2.09
C GLY A 56 1.46 -2.00 -3.07
N GLN A 57 1.49 -1.61 -4.34
CA GLN A 57 0.60 -2.15 -5.37
C GLN A 57 0.92 -3.63 -5.68
N ASN A 58 2.19 -3.93 -5.91
CA ASN A 58 2.63 -5.21 -6.47
C ASN A 58 4.07 -5.55 -6.01
N PRO A 59 4.66 -6.68 -6.41
CA PRO A 59 6.01 -7.05 -6.00
C PRO A 59 7.09 -6.01 -6.35
N ALA A 60 6.96 -5.29 -7.47
CA ALA A 60 7.89 -4.22 -7.85
C ALA A 60 7.90 -3.05 -6.84
N SER A 61 6.84 -2.93 -6.05
CA SER A 61 6.68 -1.89 -5.03
C SER A 61 7.41 -2.20 -3.72
N ALA A 62 7.96 -3.40 -3.54
CA ALA A 62 8.52 -3.88 -2.28
C ALA A 62 9.65 -2.98 -1.73
N GLN A 63 10.57 -2.53 -2.59
CA GLN A 63 11.64 -1.61 -2.19
C GLN A 63 11.06 -0.30 -1.64
N GLY A 64 10.14 0.32 -2.38
CA GLY A 64 9.51 1.58 -1.97
C GLY A 64 8.67 1.46 -0.70
N VAL A 65 8.09 0.29 -0.41
CA VAL A 65 7.43 -0.01 0.87
C VAL A 65 8.46 -0.04 2.00
N ALA A 66 9.57 -0.76 1.83
CA ALA A 66 10.61 -0.88 2.85
C ALA A 66 11.21 0.48 3.22
N GLU A 67 11.57 1.29 2.22
CA GLU A 67 12.09 2.66 2.40
C GLU A 67 11.14 3.54 3.21
N LYS A 68 9.83 3.48 2.92
CA LYS A 68 8.80 4.24 3.66
C LYS A 68 8.63 3.75 5.10
N VAL A 69 8.69 2.44 5.33
CA VAL A 69 8.62 1.87 6.69
C VAL A 69 9.83 2.32 7.52
N ILE A 70 11.04 2.23 6.97
CA ILE A 70 12.27 2.69 7.64
C ILE A 70 12.15 4.17 8.00
N ALA A 71 11.75 5.02 7.06
CA ALA A 71 11.58 6.45 7.31
C ALA A 71 10.58 6.74 8.47
N ILE A 72 9.49 5.98 8.57
CA ILE A 72 8.54 6.11 9.68
C ILE A 72 9.20 5.70 11.00
N LEU A 73 9.93 4.60 11.04
CA LEU A 73 10.60 4.12 12.26
C LEU A 73 11.69 5.09 12.73
N ASP A 74 12.54 5.57 11.82
CA ASP A 74 13.58 6.55 12.12
C ASP A 74 12.99 7.87 12.65
N SER A 75 11.84 8.29 12.11
CA SER A 75 11.14 9.49 12.59
C SER A 75 10.57 9.33 14.00
N VAL A 76 10.25 8.10 14.42
CA VAL A 76 9.79 7.79 15.78
C VAL A 76 10.96 7.79 16.75
N ASP A 77 12.11 7.25 16.34
CA ASP A 77 13.32 7.24 17.16
C ASP A 77 13.88 8.66 17.39
N ALA A 78 13.77 9.54 16.38
CA ALA A 78 14.12 10.96 16.51
C ALA A 78 13.22 11.75 17.49
N LEU A 79 12.05 11.20 17.86
CA LEU A 79 11.11 11.80 18.81
C LEU A 79 11.20 11.20 20.22
N GLN A 80 12.05 10.18 20.44
CA GLN A 80 12.30 9.68 21.79
C GLN A 80 13.27 10.64 22.52
N PRO A 81 13.00 11.01 23.79
CA PRO A 81 13.97 11.76 24.56
C PRO A 81 15.26 10.96 24.64
N ALA A 82 16.40 11.62 24.42
CA ALA A 82 17.72 11.01 24.55
C ALA A 82 17.78 10.22 25.86
N LYS A 83 18.06 8.91 25.77
CA LYS A 83 18.22 8.08 26.96
C LYS A 83 19.29 8.72 27.85
N ALA A 84 18.87 9.13 29.05
CA ALA A 84 19.72 9.69 30.09
C ALA A 84 20.66 8.64 30.67
#